data_AF-A0A9X5UAE4-F1
#
_entry.id   AF-A0A9X5UAE4-F1
#
_cell.length_a   1.000
_cell.length_b   1.000
_cell.length_c   1.000
_cell.angle_alpha   90.00
_cell.angle_beta   90.00
_cell.angle_gamma   90.00
#
_symmetry.space_group_name_H-M   'P 1'
#
loop_
_entity.id
_entity.type
_entity.pdbx_description
1 polymer ?
#
loop_
_entity_poly.entity_id
_entity_poly.type
_entity_poly.pdbx_seq_one_letter_code
_entity_poly.pdbx_strand_id
1 'polypeptide(L)'
;MSKVGFVLDTAAAARLLADPTRVRLLDALTAGPLRTSELAAAASMSAAAVSRHLQLLRDGDVVERLDVADDGRGRAYRLRPAALEHLADWIRSTTWSAELTAAVSHPRTRELVGRIGGFLDALTDSDVSFFERHLSEEAVLIFPGLAEPIDKRGCIQSVSSHPPYQRHQLLAEPTVQLLGTATTVITLHAEVGTAVDDHPRHTFITAVMEERDPWQLAHLQWTPAAPPDQKGITDD
;
A
#
# COMPACT_ATOMS: atom_id res chain seq x y z
N MET A 1 -13.92 -18.39 29.12
CA MET A 1 -14.55 -18.78 27.83
C MET A 1 -13.71 -19.87 27.19
N SER A 2 -14.31 -20.92 26.61
CA SER A 2 -13.52 -21.99 25.97
C SER A 2 -13.01 -21.54 24.60
N LYS A 3 -11.84 -22.07 24.17
CA LYS A 3 -11.29 -21.82 22.82
C LYS A 3 -12.29 -22.15 21.71
N VAL A 4 -13.16 -23.14 21.94
CA VAL A 4 -14.23 -23.55 21.02
C VAL A 4 -15.33 -22.48 20.91
N GLY A 5 -15.75 -21.89 22.03
CA GLY A 5 -16.75 -20.81 22.02
C GLY A 5 -16.29 -19.59 21.22
N PHE A 6 -15.05 -19.15 21.47
CA PHE A 6 -14.44 -18.04 20.74
C PHE A 6 -14.46 -18.24 19.22
N VAL A 7 -14.06 -19.43 18.74
CA VAL A 7 -14.02 -19.75 17.30
C VAL A 7 -15.43 -19.74 16.68
N LEU A 8 -16.43 -20.24 17.40
CA LEU A 8 -17.81 -20.26 16.92
C LEU A 8 -18.39 -18.84 16.82
N ASP A 9 -18.11 -17.98 17.79
CA ASP A 9 -18.55 -16.58 17.80
C ASP A 9 -17.89 -15.78 16.67
N THR A 10 -16.57 -15.95 16.46
CA THR A 10 -15.85 -15.38 15.32
C THR A 10 -16.47 -15.79 13.98
N ALA A 11 -16.78 -17.08 13.80
CA ALA A 11 -17.39 -17.59 12.57
C ALA A 11 -18.83 -17.09 12.36
N ALA A 12 -19.61 -16.95 13.43
CA ALA A 12 -20.96 -16.39 13.38
C ALA A 12 -20.93 -14.92 12.92
N ALA A 13 -20.05 -14.10 13.52
CA ALA A 13 -19.83 -12.71 13.11
C ALA A 13 -19.37 -12.62 11.65
N ALA A 14 -18.41 -13.47 11.22
CA ALA A 14 -17.94 -13.49 9.84
C ALA A 14 -19.06 -13.80 8.83
N ARG A 15 -19.98 -14.74 9.14
CA ARG A 15 -21.13 -15.03 8.27
C ARG A 15 -22.07 -13.83 8.11
N LEU A 16 -22.23 -13.03 9.16
CA LEU A 16 -23.02 -11.79 9.08
C LEU A 16 -22.33 -10.73 8.21
N LEU A 17 -21.02 -10.75 8.07
CA LEU A 17 -20.29 -9.85 7.18
C LEU A 17 -20.14 -10.37 5.74
N ALA A 18 -20.38 -11.67 5.49
CA ALA A 18 -20.20 -12.32 4.19
C ALA A 18 -21.26 -11.95 3.11
N ASP A 19 -21.87 -10.77 3.20
CA ASP A 19 -22.83 -10.24 2.23
C ASP A 19 -22.54 -8.76 1.96
N PRO A 20 -22.36 -8.35 0.70
CA PRO A 20 -21.93 -6.99 0.36
C PRO A 20 -22.95 -5.93 0.74
N THR A 21 -24.25 -6.25 0.76
CA THR A 21 -25.27 -5.33 1.24
C THR A 21 -25.13 -5.11 2.74
N ARG A 22 -24.92 -6.17 3.53
CA ARG A 22 -24.71 -6.00 4.98
C ARG A 22 -23.47 -5.16 5.27
N VAL A 23 -22.37 -5.38 4.55
CA VAL A 23 -21.16 -4.54 4.69
C VAL A 23 -21.45 -3.07 4.37
N ARG A 24 -22.15 -2.76 3.28
CA ARG A 24 -22.54 -1.37 2.94
C ARG A 24 -23.42 -0.72 4.02
N LEU A 25 -24.37 -1.46 4.57
CA LEU A 25 -25.24 -0.96 5.64
C LEU A 25 -24.44 -0.64 6.90
N LEU A 26 -23.49 -1.50 7.26
CA LEU A 26 -22.61 -1.28 8.42
C LEU A 26 -21.67 -0.10 8.19
N ASP A 27 -21.12 0.03 6.99
CA ASP A 27 -20.26 1.15 6.59
C ASP A 27 -21.01 2.49 6.69
N ALA A 28 -22.26 2.56 6.18
CA ALA A 28 -23.10 3.75 6.32
C ALA A 28 -23.36 4.12 7.79
N LEU A 29 -23.52 3.12 8.67
CA LEU A 29 -23.75 3.33 10.11
C LEU A 29 -22.49 3.77 10.88
N THR A 30 -21.30 3.76 10.25
CA THR A 30 -20.08 4.32 10.88
C THR A 30 -20.17 5.83 11.07
N ALA A 31 -20.95 6.52 10.21
CA ALA A 31 -21.20 7.96 10.31
C ALA A 31 -22.19 8.34 11.43
N GLY A 32 -22.90 7.36 12.00
CA GLY A 32 -23.87 7.55 13.07
C GLY A 32 -25.17 6.77 12.85
N PRO A 33 -26.16 6.92 13.75
CA PRO A 33 -27.42 6.20 13.63
C PRO A 33 -28.23 6.64 12.41
N LEU A 34 -28.74 5.67 11.64
CA LEU A 34 -29.54 5.92 10.42
C LEU A 34 -30.85 5.14 10.43
N ARG A 35 -31.85 5.66 9.75
CA ARG A 35 -33.15 5.00 9.55
C ARG A 35 -33.11 4.02 8.41
N THR A 36 -34.07 3.10 8.40
CA THR A 36 -34.22 2.13 7.31
C THR A 36 -34.35 2.80 5.94
N SER A 37 -35.00 3.96 5.82
CA SER A 37 -35.13 4.70 4.56
C SER A 37 -33.80 5.30 4.08
N GLU A 38 -33.00 5.81 5.00
CA GLU A 38 -31.68 6.38 4.70
C GLU A 38 -30.70 5.28 4.30
N LEU A 39 -30.74 4.15 5.02
CA LEU A 39 -30.00 2.95 4.71
C LEU A 39 -30.42 2.30 3.38
N ALA A 40 -31.72 2.35 3.06
CA ALA A 40 -32.24 1.92 1.77
C ALA A 40 -31.69 2.77 0.61
N ALA A 41 -31.62 4.09 0.80
CA ALA A 41 -30.98 4.97 -0.17
C ALA A 41 -29.48 4.68 -0.30
N ALA A 42 -28.74 4.57 0.81
CA ALA A 42 -27.31 4.28 0.82
C ALA A 42 -26.95 2.94 0.16
N ALA A 43 -27.79 1.92 0.36
CA ALA A 43 -27.59 0.60 -0.25
C ALA A 43 -28.20 0.47 -1.66
N SER A 44 -28.88 1.50 -2.18
CA SER A 44 -29.66 1.44 -3.44
C SER A 44 -30.64 0.25 -3.49
N MET A 45 -31.37 0.04 -2.39
CA MET A 45 -32.26 -1.11 -2.20
C MET A 45 -33.63 -0.68 -1.67
N SER A 46 -34.61 -1.57 -1.76
CA SER A 46 -35.92 -1.32 -1.13
C SER A 46 -35.82 -1.38 0.40
N ALA A 47 -36.66 -0.61 1.09
CA ALA A 47 -36.74 -0.64 2.55
C ALA A 47 -37.07 -2.03 3.12
N ALA A 48 -37.87 -2.83 2.39
CA ALA A 48 -38.17 -4.21 2.76
C ALA A 48 -36.93 -5.11 2.72
N ALA A 49 -36.11 -4.98 1.67
CA ALA A 49 -34.88 -5.75 1.55
C ALA A 49 -33.88 -5.34 2.64
N VAL A 50 -33.70 -4.04 2.89
CA VAL A 50 -32.85 -3.53 3.98
C VAL A 50 -33.34 -4.01 5.34
N SER A 51 -34.64 -4.01 5.60
CA SER A 51 -35.21 -4.49 6.87
C SER A 51 -34.83 -5.95 7.15
N ARG A 52 -34.81 -6.81 6.13
CA ARG A 52 -34.37 -8.21 6.26
C ARG A 52 -32.90 -8.30 6.65
N HIS A 53 -32.03 -7.51 6.03
CA HIS A 53 -30.60 -7.47 6.38
C HIS A 53 -30.38 -6.93 7.79
N LEU A 54 -31.12 -5.88 8.18
CA LEU A 54 -31.06 -5.32 9.54
C LEU A 54 -31.58 -6.29 10.59
N GLN A 55 -32.57 -7.12 10.28
CA GLN A 55 -33.03 -8.16 11.20
C GLN A 55 -31.92 -9.18 11.46
N LEU A 56 -31.25 -9.69 10.42
CA LEU A 56 -30.13 -10.62 10.57
C LEU A 56 -28.97 -9.99 11.39
N LEU A 57 -28.63 -8.73 11.11
CA LEU A 57 -27.58 -8.02 11.85
C LEU A 57 -27.97 -7.77 13.30
N ARG A 58 -29.26 -7.56 13.60
CA ARG A 58 -29.76 -7.44 14.98
C ARG A 58 -29.77 -8.77 15.72
N ASP A 59 -30.19 -9.84 15.07
CA ASP A 59 -30.20 -11.18 15.67
C ASP A 59 -28.78 -11.64 16.02
N GLY A 60 -27.79 -11.15 15.27
CA GLY A 60 -26.37 -11.32 15.56
C GLY A 60 -25.75 -10.23 16.42
N ASP A 61 -26.55 -9.35 17.03
CA ASP A 61 -26.12 -8.25 17.89
C ASP A 61 -25.16 -7.21 17.25
N VAL A 62 -24.93 -7.25 15.93
CA VAL A 62 -24.01 -6.34 15.22
C VAL A 62 -24.55 -4.92 15.12
N VAL A 63 -25.88 -4.79 15.09
CA VAL A 63 -26.57 -3.50 15.16
C VAL A 63 -27.67 -3.56 16.21
N GLU A 64 -28.01 -2.41 16.77
CA GLU A 64 -29.15 -2.27 17.66
C GLU A 64 -30.10 -1.19 17.13
N ARG A 65 -31.34 -1.29 17.58
CA ARG A 65 -32.41 -0.39 17.18
C ARG A 65 -32.61 0.66 18.24
N LEU A 66 -32.71 1.91 17.82
CA LEU A 66 -32.97 3.06 18.67
C LEU A 66 -34.39 3.58 18.42
N ASP A 67 -35.13 3.77 19.51
CA ASP A 67 -36.36 4.53 19.47
C ASP A 67 -36.02 6.02 19.45
N VAL A 68 -36.41 6.71 18.38
CA VAL A 68 -36.18 8.15 18.23
C VAL A 68 -37.49 8.83 18.59
N ALA A 69 -37.53 9.48 19.75
CA ALA A 69 -38.76 9.99 20.37
C ALA A 69 -39.34 11.24 19.68
N ASP A 70 -38.54 11.98 18.90
CA ASP A 70 -38.84 13.39 18.62
C ASP A 70 -39.47 13.73 17.25
N ASP A 71 -39.81 12.76 16.38
CA ASP A 71 -40.37 13.14 15.08
C ASP A 71 -41.43 12.20 14.46
N GLY A 72 -41.87 11.15 15.19
CA GLY A 72 -42.87 10.19 14.70
C GLY A 72 -42.46 9.39 13.46
N ARG A 73 -41.22 9.53 12.96
CA ARG A 73 -40.74 8.94 11.71
C ARG A 73 -39.78 7.79 11.99
N GLY A 74 -40.33 6.70 12.51
CA GLY A 74 -39.67 5.40 12.51
C GLY A 74 -38.41 5.26 13.37
N ARG A 75 -37.98 4.00 13.55
CA ARG A 75 -36.82 3.65 14.37
C ARG A 75 -35.51 3.78 13.60
N ALA A 76 -34.47 4.27 14.26
CA ALA A 76 -33.10 4.30 13.72
C ALA A 76 -32.32 3.04 14.15
N TYR A 77 -31.18 2.81 13.52
CA TYR A 77 -30.25 1.72 13.82
C TYR A 77 -28.88 2.31 14.07
N ARG A 78 -28.11 1.70 14.98
CA ARG A 78 -26.69 2.02 15.21
C ARG A 78 -25.85 0.77 15.27
N LEU A 79 -24.55 0.90 14.99
CA LEU A 79 -23.58 -0.16 15.21
C LEU A 79 -23.48 -0.49 16.70
N ARG A 80 -23.29 -1.78 16.99
CA ARG A 80 -22.89 -2.27 18.32
C ARG A 80 -21.51 -2.92 18.21
N PRO A 81 -20.42 -2.15 18.42
CA PRO A 81 -19.05 -2.63 18.23
C PRO A 81 -18.71 -3.89 19.03
N ALA A 82 -19.31 -4.02 20.23
CA ALA A 82 -19.09 -5.15 21.13
C ALA A 82 -19.38 -6.52 20.50
N ALA A 83 -20.37 -6.61 19.62
CA ALA A 83 -20.70 -7.87 18.95
C ALA A 83 -19.67 -8.30 17.90
N LEU A 84 -18.80 -7.38 17.46
CA LEU A 84 -17.71 -7.66 16.53
C LEU A 84 -16.36 -7.81 17.23
N GLU A 85 -16.27 -7.60 18.55
CA GLU A 85 -15.00 -7.64 19.30
C GLU A 85 -14.26 -8.96 19.12
N HIS A 86 -14.94 -10.11 19.21
CA HIS A 86 -14.31 -11.41 19.04
C HIS A 86 -13.70 -11.61 17.64
N LEU A 87 -14.39 -11.15 16.60
CA LEU A 87 -13.86 -11.19 15.23
C LEU A 87 -12.69 -10.22 15.07
N ALA A 88 -12.82 -9.01 15.62
CA ALA A 88 -11.80 -7.99 15.54
C ALA A 88 -10.53 -8.38 16.32
N ASP A 89 -10.67 -9.00 17.49
CA ASP A 89 -9.57 -9.52 18.30
C ASP A 89 -8.90 -10.72 17.65
N TRP A 90 -9.67 -11.59 16.99
CA TRP A 90 -9.10 -12.68 16.20
C TRP A 90 -8.25 -12.16 15.04
N ILE A 91 -8.75 -11.17 14.29
CA ILE A 91 -8.01 -10.50 13.20
C ILE A 91 -6.77 -9.78 13.75
N ARG A 92 -6.89 -9.06 14.87
CA ARG A 92 -5.79 -8.34 15.52
C ARG A 92 -4.83 -9.23 16.31
N SER A 93 -5.10 -10.53 16.42
CA SER A 93 -4.21 -11.45 17.14
C SER A 93 -2.81 -11.39 16.54
N THR A 94 -1.77 -11.55 17.37
CA THR A 94 -0.37 -11.45 16.93
C THR A 94 -0.06 -12.38 15.76
N THR A 95 -0.67 -13.55 15.71
CA THR A 95 -0.56 -14.50 14.59
C THR A 95 -1.20 -13.95 13.32
N TRP A 96 -2.48 -13.56 13.36
CA TRP A 96 -3.17 -13.08 12.15
C TRP A 96 -2.68 -11.72 11.69
N SER A 97 -2.33 -10.83 12.60
CA SER A 97 -1.72 -9.54 12.27
C SER A 97 -0.41 -9.74 11.51
N ALA A 98 0.46 -10.64 11.98
CA ALA A 98 1.71 -10.97 11.27
C ALA A 98 1.46 -11.59 9.89
N GLU A 99 0.52 -12.56 9.78
CA GLU A 99 0.16 -13.19 8.51
C GLU A 99 -0.47 -12.19 7.53
N LEU A 100 -1.33 -11.28 7.98
CA LEU A 100 -1.96 -10.26 7.14
C LEU A 100 -0.96 -9.19 6.70
N THR A 101 -0.05 -8.76 7.58
CA THR A 101 1.08 -7.89 7.20
C THR A 101 1.97 -8.58 6.19
N ALA A 102 2.33 -9.85 6.39
CA ALA A 102 3.09 -10.62 5.41
C ALA A 102 2.33 -10.76 4.08
N ALA A 103 1.04 -11.06 4.10
CA ALA A 103 0.22 -11.21 2.90
C ALA A 103 0.11 -9.91 2.08
N VAL A 104 0.02 -8.75 2.74
CA VAL A 104 -0.01 -7.44 2.08
C VAL A 104 1.39 -7.00 1.63
N SER A 105 2.45 -7.46 2.29
CA SER A 105 3.80 -6.91 2.12
C SER A 105 4.86 -7.84 1.49
N HIS A 106 4.70 -9.15 1.33
CA HIS A 106 5.85 -10.03 1.00
C HIS A 106 6.09 -10.37 -0.48
N PRO A 107 5.13 -10.83 -1.29
CA PRO A 107 5.43 -11.25 -2.67
C PRO A 107 5.59 -10.07 -3.62
N ARG A 108 4.62 -9.16 -3.63
CA ARG A 108 4.56 -8.04 -4.57
C ARG A 108 5.63 -6.98 -4.27
N THR A 109 5.85 -6.64 -3.00
CA THR A 109 6.92 -5.71 -2.60
C THR A 109 8.28 -6.26 -2.96
N ARG A 110 8.55 -7.55 -2.72
CA ARG A 110 9.84 -8.17 -3.10
C ARG A 110 10.02 -8.20 -4.62
N GLU A 111 8.96 -8.50 -5.37
CA GLU A 111 9.00 -8.42 -6.83
C GLU A 111 9.31 -6.99 -7.30
N LEU A 112 8.60 -5.99 -6.79
CA LEU A 112 8.79 -4.57 -7.13
C LEU A 112 10.19 -4.06 -6.75
N VAL A 113 10.68 -4.41 -5.57
CA VAL A 113 12.06 -4.13 -5.14
C VAL A 113 13.07 -4.89 -6.02
N GLY A 114 12.74 -6.11 -6.45
CA GLY A 114 13.55 -6.87 -7.39
C GLY A 114 13.64 -6.21 -8.76
N ARG A 115 12.59 -5.54 -9.25
CA ARG A 115 12.60 -4.79 -10.52
C ARG A 115 13.60 -3.63 -10.49
N ILE A 116 13.63 -2.88 -9.40
CA ILE A 116 14.59 -1.77 -9.24
C ILE A 116 16.01 -2.28 -8.91
N GLY A 117 16.14 -3.38 -8.17
CA GLY A 117 17.41 -4.08 -8.01
C GLY A 117 18.00 -4.50 -9.37
N GLY A 118 17.18 -5.15 -10.22
CA GLY A 118 17.58 -5.51 -11.58
C GLY A 118 17.99 -4.31 -12.45
N PHE A 119 17.40 -3.14 -12.22
CA PHE A 119 17.86 -1.91 -12.89
C PHE A 119 19.25 -1.48 -12.42
N LEU A 120 19.54 -1.55 -11.12
CA LEU A 120 20.86 -1.22 -10.57
C LEU A 120 21.93 -2.25 -10.97
N ASP A 121 21.56 -3.52 -11.04
CA ASP A 121 22.40 -4.59 -11.58
C ASP A 121 22.69 -4.34 -13.07
N ALA A 122 21.68 -4.00 -13.88
CA ALA A 122 21.86 -3.67 -15.29
C ALA A 122 22.78 -2.46 -15.53
N LEU A 123 22.79 -1.47 -14.62
CA LEU A 123 23.76 -0.36 -14.69
C LEU A 123 25.19 -0.86 -14.45
N THR A 124 25.36 -1.81 -13.53
CA THR A 124 26.66 -2.38 -13.18
C THR A 124 27.19 -3.27 -14.31
N ASP A 125 26.32 -4.12 -14.86
CA ASP A 125 26.66 -5.10 -15.91
C ASP A 125 26.63 -4.50 -17.32
N SER A 126 26.25 -3.23 -17.43
CA SER A 126 26.06 -2.53 -18.71
C SER A 126 25.06 -3.24 -19.66
N ASP A 127 23.97 -3.77 -19.09
CA ASP A 127 22.97 -4.55 -19.83
C ASP A 127 22.02 -3.64 -20.64
N VAL A 128 22.40 -3.35 -21.88
CA VAL A 128 21.60 -2.58 -22.83
C VAL A 128 20.22 -3.20 -23.06
N SER A 129 20.13 -4.52 -23.16
CA SER A 129 18.87 -5.22 -23.45
C SER A 129 17.87 -5.09 -22.31
N PHE A 130 18.33 -5.00 -21.07
CA PHE A 130 17.48 -4.68 -19.92
C PHE A 130 16.82 -3.30 -20.10
N PHE A 131 17.60 -2.26 -20.42
CA PHE A 131 17.08 -0.91 -20.60
C PHE A 131 16.14 -0.78 -21.81
N GLU A 132 16.45 -1.45 -22.92
CA GLU A 132 15.56 -1.49 -24.08
C GLU A 132 14.19 -2.08 -23.73
N ARG A 133 14.18 -3.14 -22.91
CA ARG A 133 12.98 -3.86 -22.50
C ARG A 133 12.18 -3.13 -21.42
N HIS A 134 12.84 -2.47 -20.47
CA HIS A 134 12.22 -2.00 -19.23
C HIS A 134 12.16 -0.49 -19.08
N LEU A 135 12.87 0.32 -19.88
CA LEU A 135 12.62 1.77 -19.91
C LEU A 135 11.45 2.11 -20.82
N SER A 136 10.51 2.91 -20.29
CA SER A 136 9.44 3.50 -21.11
C SER A 136 10.03 4.37 -22.23
N GLU A 137 9.31 4.51 -23.34
CA GLU A 137 9.70 5.41 -24.43
C GLU A 137 9.81 6.87 -23.96
N GLU A 138 8.97 7.25 -23.00
CA GLU A 138 8.97 8.58 -22.37
C GLU A 138 9.73 8.60 -21.03
N ALA A 139 10.62 7.63 -20.80
CA ALA A 139 11.33 7.54 -19.53
C ALA A 139 12.17 8.80 -19.25
N VAL A 140 12.05 9.34 -18.04
CA VAL A 140 12.86 10.48 -17.56
C VAL A 140 13.75 10.02 -16.42
N LEU A 141 15.06 10.09 -16.62
CA LEU A 141 16.06 9.61 -15.67
C LEU A 141 16.94 10.77 -15.21
N ILE A 142 16.98 11.00 -13.90
CA ILE A 142 17.70 12.09 -13.27
C ILE A 142 18.80 11.50 -12.40
N PHE A 143 20.05 11.67 -12.85
CA PHE A 143 21.24 11.24 -12.12
C PHE A 143 21.97 12.44 -11.50
N PRO A 144 22.65 12.28 -10.36
CA PRO A 144 23.39 13.36 -9.73
C PRO A 144 24.56 13.82 -10.62
N GLY A 145 24.74 15.13 -10.74
CA GLY A 145 25.84 15.73 -11.51
C GLY A 145 25.55 15.91 -13.00
N LEU A 146 24.42 15.43 -13.52
CA LEU A 146 23.94 15.79 -14.84
C LEU A 146 23.16 17.11 -14.81
N ALA A 147 23.42 17.96 -15.81
CA ALA A 147 22.73 19.26 -15.92
C ALA A 147 21.27 19.10 -16.38
N GLU A 148 20.99 18.07 -17.17
CA GLU A 148 19.67 17.77 -17.71
C GLU A 148 19.30 16.29 -17.48
N PRO A 149 18.00 15.98 -17.31
CA PRO A 149 17.53 14.61 -17.31
C PRO A 149 17.87 13.90 -18.62
N ILE A 150 18.15 12.60 -18.54
CA ILE A 150 18.37 11.77 -19.73
C ILE A 150 17.13 10.93 -20.03
N ASP A 151 16.86 10.76 -21.31
CA ASP A 151 15.82 9.87 -21.80
C ASP A 151 16.34 8.42 -21.95
N LYS A 152 15.47 7.52 -22.40
CA LYS A 152 15.82 6.12 -22.69
C LYS A 152 17.04 5.98 -23.60
N ARG A 153 17.10 6.78 -24.67
CA ARG A 153 18.19 6.68 -25.67
C ARG A 153 19.50 7.16 -25.08
N GLY A 154 19.48 8.27 -24.35
CA GLY A 154 20.62 8.81 -23.64
C GLY A 154 21.15 7.86 -22.57
N CYS A 155 20.27 7.16 -21.84
CA CYS A 155 20.67 6.14 -20.87
C CYS A 155 21.38 4.95 -21.54
N ILE A 156 20.79 4.38 -22.59
CA ILE A 156 21.39 3.26 -23.34
C ILE A 156 22.76 3.66 -23.89
N GLN A 157 22.86 4.85 -24.48
CA GLN A 157 24.12 5.37 -25.01
C GLN A 157 25.17 5.56 -23.89
N SER A 158 24.77 6.14 -22.76
CA SER A 158 25.64 6.37 -21.61
C SER A 158 26.22 5.05 -21.09
N VAL A 159 25.34 4.08 -20.77
CA VAL A 159 25.73 2.76 -20.24
C VAL A 159 26.65 2.01 -21.19
N SER A 160 26.37 2.06 -22.51
CA SER A 160 27.21 1.39 -23.51
C SER A 160 28.64 1.94 -23.61
N SER A 161 28.85 3.18 -23.16
CA SER A 161 30.15 3.85 -23.24
C SER A 161 30.95 3.71 -21.95
N HIS A 162 30.33 3.93 -20.78
CA HIS A 162 30.93 3.77 -19.46
C HIS A 162 29.81 3.50 -18.44
N PRO A 163 29.92 2.48 -17.56
CA PRO A 163 28.91 2.23 -16.53
C PRO A 163 28.93 3.36 -15.49
N PRO A 164 27.81 4.07 -15.29
CA PRO A 164 27.78 5.24 -14.41
C PRO A 164 27.85 4.88 -12.92
N TYR A 165 27.43 3.67 -12.52
CA TYR A 165 27.45 3.18 -11.14
C TYR A 165 27.81 1.70 -11.14
N GLN A 166 28.73 1.29 -10.27
CA GLN A 166 29.27 -0.07 -10.24
C GLN A 166 29.00 -0.82 -8.94
N ARG A 167 28.58 -0.11 -7.89
CA ARG A 167 28.28 -0.71 -6.58
C ARG A 167 27.07 -0.03 -5.99
N HIS A 168 26.20 -0.84 -5.39
CA HIS A 168 25.07 -0.35 -4.62
C HIS A 168 24.81 -1.24 -3.40
N GLN A 169 24.39 -0.63 -2.29
CA GLN A 169 23.95 -1.34 -1.09
C GLN A 169 22.76 -0.62 -0.48
N LEU A 170 21.66 -1.35 -0.21
CA LEU A 170 20.51 -0.78 0.48
C LEU A 170 20.86 -0.47 1.94
N LEU A 171 20.54 0.74 2.37
CA LEU A 171 20.76 1.24 3.73
C LEU A 171 19.53 1.10 4.62
N ALA A 172 18.34 0.98 4.02
CA ALA A 172 17.08 0.84 4.73
C ALA A 172 16.08 0.01 3.91
N GLU A 173 14.99 -0.41 4.54
CA GLU A 173 13.89 -1.06 3.83
C GLU A 173 13.29 -0.12 2.78
N PRO A 174 13.13 -0.57 1.52
CA PRO A 174 12.50 0.24 0.50
C PRO A 174 11.04 0.55 0.83
N THR A 175 10.62 1.77 0.57
CA THR A 175 9.21 2.15 0.64
C THR A 175 8.55 1.88 -0.71
N VAL A 176 7.40 1.20 -0.71
CA VAL A 176 6.60 0.94 -1.91
C VAL A 176 5.22 1.56 -1.74
N GLN A 177 4.81 2.38 -2.71
CA GLN A 177 3.51 3.05 -2.73
C GLN A 177 2.81 2.75 -4.06
N LEU A 178 1.62 2.15 -3.97
CA LEU A 178 0.78 1.91 -5.15
C LEU A 178 -0.05 3.17 -5.43
N LEU A 179 0.06 3.70 -6.65
CA LEU A 179 -0.73 4.81 -7.15
C LEU A 179 -1.78 4.26 -8.13
N GLY A 180 -2.96 3.94 -7.60
CA GLY A 180 -4.00 3.27 -8.36
C GLY A 180 -3.65 1.81 -8.68
N THR A 181 -4.07 1.32 -9.85
CA THR A 181 -3.90 -0.09 -10.23
C THR A 181 -2.73 -0.36 -11.16
N ALA A 182 -2.16 0.68 -11.77
CA ALA A 182 -1.18 0.55 -12.86
C ALA A 182 0.15 1.25 -12.59
N THR A 183 0.28 2.00 -11.51
CA THR A 183 1.49 2.79 -11.21
C THR A 183 1.98 2.49 -9.81
N THR A 184 3.28 2.35 -9.67
CA THR A 184 3.95 2.08 -8.41
C THR A 184 5.13 3.02 -8.24
N VAL A 185 5.23 3.66 -7.07
CA VAL A 185 6.39 4.45 -6.68
C VAL A 185 7.20 3.64 -5.67
N ILE A 186 8.50 3.52 -5.93
CA ILE A 186 9.44 2.85 -5.04
C ILE A 186 10.50 3.87 -4.64
N THR A 187 10.77 3.97 -3.35
CA THR A 187 11.86 4.78 -2.82
C THR A 187 12.85 3.88 -2.09
N LEU A 188 14.10 3.90 -2.54
CA LEU A 188 15.22 3.20 -1.93
C LEU A 188 16.11 4.23 -1.23
N HIS A 189 16.68 3.84 -0.10
CA HIS A 189 17.85 4.52 0.46
C HIS A 189 19.04 3.58 0.24
N ALA A 190 20.03 4.03 -0.52
CA ALA A 190 21.17 3.21 -0.91
C ALA A 190 22.48 3.99 -0.84
N GLU A 191 23.56 3.29 -0.54
CA GLU A 191 24.91 3.69 -0.93
C GLU A 191 25.12 3.33 -2.39
N VAL A 192 25.66 4.26 -3.17
CA VAL A 192 25.98 4.07 -4.60
C VAL A 192 27.36 4.63 -4.91
N GLY A 193 28.16 3.87 -5.64
CA GLY A 193 29.53 4.25 -6.00
C GLY A 193 29.81 4.06 -7.48
N THR A 194 30.63 4.96 -8.04
CA THR A 194 31.21 4.81 -9.37
C THR A 194 32.55 4.07 -9.30
N ALA A 195 33.12 3.69 -10.46
CA ALA A 195 34.44 3.08 -10.54
C ALA A 195 35.58 3.94 -9.96
N VAL A 196 35.34 5.27 -9.91
CA VAL A 196 36.35 6.30 -9.62
C VAL A 196 36.12 6.93 -8.24
N ASP A 197 34.98 6.69 -7.58
CA ASP A 197 34.72 7.21 -6.25
C ASP A 197 35.46 6.39 -5.17
N ASP A 198 36.27 7.06 -4.36
CA ASP A 198 36.95 6.48 -3.19
C ASP A 198 35.98 6.25 -2.01
N HIS A 199 34.82 6.93 -2.02
CA HIS A 199 33.77 6.83 -1.00
C HIS A 199 32.37 6.72 -1.65
N PRO A 200 31.56 5.71 -1.30
CA PRO A 200 30.19 5.59 -1.79
C PRO A 200 29.31 6.74 -1.27
N ARG A 201 28.34 7.15 -2.09
CA ARG A 201 27.43 8.26 -1.79
C ARG A 201 26.09 7.74 -1.31
N HIS A 202 25.61 8.25 -0.19
CA HIS A 202 24.26 7.99 0.28
C HIS A 202 23.26 8.72 -0.62
N THR A 203 22.30 8.00 -1.16
CA THR A 203 21.35 8.51 -2.15
C THR A 203 19.97 7.93 -1.90
N PHE A 204 18.96 8.78 -2.03
CA PHE A 204 17.59 8.35 -2.21
C PHE A 204 17.32 8.14 -3.70
N ILE A 205 16.87 6.95 -4.06
CA ILE A 205 16.49 6.61 -5.42
C ILE A 205 14.97 6.47 -5.45
N THR A 206 14.30 7.32 -6.23
CA THR A 206 12.86 7.25 -6.46
C THR A 206 12.60 6.72 -7.86
N ALA A 207 11.84 5.63 -7.96
CA ALA A 207 11.48 4.98 -9.20
C ALA A 207 9.96 4.97 -9.36
N VAL A 208 9.47 5.38 -10.53
CA VAL A 208 8.06 5.24 -10.91
C VAL A 208 7.95 4.16 -11.97
N MET A 209 7.21 3.11 -11.65
CA MET A 209 6.99 1.95 -12.48
C MET A 209 5.55 1.89 -12.96
N GLU A 210 5.38 1.44 -14.20
CA GLU A 210 4.12 1.10 -14.82
C GLU A 210 3.95 -0.43 -14.86
N GLU A 211 2.83 -0.90 -14.32
CA GLU A 211 2.47 -2.31 -14.27
C GLU A 211 1.85 -2.75 -15.60
N ARG A 212 2.74 -2.97 -16.58
CA ARG A 212 2.46 -3.61 -17.88
C ARG A 212 3.30 -4.87 -18.06
N ASP A 213 3.14 -5.61 -19.15
CA ASP A 213 3.95 -6.80 -19.45
C ASP A 213 4.70 -6.62 -20.80
N PRO A 214 6.05 -6.48 -20.79
CA PRO A 214 6.92 -6.39 -19.62
C PRO A 214 6.72 -5.07 -18.86
N TRP A 215 6.93 -5.08 -17.53
CA TRP A 215 6.83 -3.89 -16.68
C TRP A 215 7.82 -2.82 -17.13
N GLN A 216 7.50 -1.53 -16.93
CA GLN A 216 8.41 -0.46 -17.35
C GLN A 216 8.62 0.64 -16.33
N LEU A 217 9.82 1.21 -16.35
CA LEU A 217 10.25 2.35 -15.57
C LEU A 217 10.00 3.62 -16.37
N ALA A 218 9.10 4.47 -15.87
CA ALA A 218 8.74 5.74 -16.49
C ALA A 218 9.56 6.91 -15.91
N HIS A 219 9.99 6.80 -14.66
CA HIS A 219 10.79 7.83 -14.03
C HIS A 219 11.79 7.24 -13.04
N LEU A 220 12.98 7.82 -13.01
CA LEU A 220 13.99 7.54 -12.00
C LEU A 220 14.63 8.85 -11.57
N GLN A 221 14.77 9.06 -10.27
CA GLN A 221 15.51 10.19 -9.74
C GLN A 221 16.41 9.77 -8.59
N TRP A 222 17.66 10.20 -8.67
CA TRP A 222 18.65 10.02 -7.63
C TRP A 222 18.86 11.35 -6.92
N THR A 223 18.58 11.38 -5.64
CA THR A 223 18.72 12.57 -4.79
C THR A 223 19.82 12.29 -3.76
N PRO A 224 20.94 13.02 -3.78
CA PRO A 224 21.96 12.89 -2.75
C PRO A 224 21.33 13.07 -1.37
N ALA A 225 21.60 12.15 -0.45
CA ALA A 225 21.25 12.36 0.94
C ALA A 225 22.20 13.43 1.52
N ALA A 226 21.66 14.37 2.30
CA ALA A 226 22.51 15.29 3.04
C ALA A 226 23.48 14.47 3.93
N PRO A 227 24.75 14.87 4.06
CA PRO A 227 25.62 14.24 5.05
C PRO A 227 24.94 14.35 6.42
N PRO A 228 24.96 13.31 7.26
CA PRO A 228 24.42 13.41 8.61
C PRO A 228 25.11 14.60 9.29
N ASP A 229 24.32 15.51 9.84
CA ASP A 229 24.78 16.67 10.59
C ASP A 229 25.99 16.28 11.46
N GLN A 230 27.18 16.81 11.16
CA GLN A 230 28.27 16.86 12.14
C GLN A 230 27.88 17.87 13.22
N LYS A 231 26.90 17.52 14.04
CA LYS A 231 26.59 18.27 15.26
C LYS A 231 27.62 17.91 16.31
N GLY A 232 28.53 18.84 16.53
CA GLY A 232 29.16 19.06 17.83
C GLY A 232 30.62 18.65 17.94
N ILE A 233 31.53 19.45 17.37
CA ILE A 233 32.79 19.79 18.06
C ILE A 233 33.10 21.27 17.75
N THR A 234 32.67 22.14 18.65
CA THR A 234 33.42 23.36 18.97
C THR A 234 33.27 23.53 20.47
N ASP A 235 34.15 22.83 21.19
CA ASP A 235 34.66 23.28 22.48
C ASP A 235 35.87 24.19 22.19
N ASP A 236 36.05 25.16 23.09
CA ASP A 236 36.96 26.33 23.10
C ASP A 236 36.55 27.57 22.26
#